data_AF-A0AA39VL07-F1
#
_entry.id   AF-A0AA39VL07-F1
#
_cell.length_a   1.000
_cell.length_b   1.000
_cell.length_c   1.000
_cell.angle_alpha   90.00
_cell.angle_beta   90.00
_cell.angle_gamma   90.00
#
_symmetry.space_group_name_H-M   'P 1'
#
loop_
_entity.id
_entity.type
_entity.pdbx_description
1 polymer ?
#
loop_
_entity_poly.entity_id
_entity_poly.type
_entity_poly.pdbx_seq_one_letter_code
_entity_poly.pdbx_strand_id
1 'polypeptide(L)'
;MWGIDLIGPMPTATEGAKHAIVAMDYFTKWVEAEPLVHITETNTISFVKKNILYRFGIPNTIITDNGTQFDGRKFRELCDKYGINNYYASPAHPQTNGQTEAVNKIIKHNLKAKLATKKGSWADKLPQVLWAYRTTERGSTGETPYSMAYGAEAVIPVETSFSSPRVQLFQPEINIDMLKCGLDELEERRERAQIRNAAYQQRVARYYNSHVRERRFTLGDLVLKRVNPGTRDKAAGSLVDKWEGPYKITGIAGHGAYRITREGFGELPRPCNAQYLKIYYP
;
A
#
# COMPACT_ATOMS: atom_id res chain seq x y z
N MET A 1 0.96 8.64 -10.62
CA MET A 1 -0.06 8.63 -9.55
C MET A 1 0.63 8.09 -8.32
N TRP A 2 0.51 8.76 -7.18
CA TRP A 2 1.18 8.33 -5.96
C TRP A 2 0.16 7.80 -4.96
N GLY A 3 0.45 6.65 -4.35
CA GLY A 3 -0.27 6.19 -3.17
C GLY A 3 0.56 6.47 -1.91
N ILE A 4 -0.05 7.00 -0.87
CA ILE A 4 0.61 7.31 0.41
C ILE A 4 -0.11 6.55 1.53
N ASP A 5 0.68 5.97 2.42
CA ASP A 5 0.19 5.20 3.56
C ASP A 5 1.19 5.27 4.73
N LEU A 6 0.77 4.83 5.90
CA LEU A 6 1.59 4.78 7.10
C LEU A 6 1.93 3.34 7.50
N ILE A 7 3.15 3.15 7.98
CA ILE A 7 3.58 1.95 8.67
C ILE A 7 3.67 2.24 10.16
N GLY A 8 2.92 1.50 10.98
CA GLY A 8 3.15 1.44 12.42
C GLY A 8 1.95 0.94 13.24
N PRO A 9 2.04 1.03 14.58
CA PRO A 9 3.25 1.38 15.33
C PRO A 9 4.33 0.28 15.23
N MET A 10 5.59 0.71 15.15
CA MET A 10 6.79 -0.13 15.19
C MET A 10 7.52 0.04 16.54
N PRO A 11 8.44 -0.86 16.93
CA PRO A 11 9.31 -0.64 18.09
C PRO A 11 9.97 0.74 18.01
N THR A 12 10.10 1.44 19.13
CA THR A 12 10.75 2.77 19.13
C THR A 12 12.14 2.66 18.54
N ALA A 13 12.39 3.40 17.45
CA ALA A 13 13.69 3.47 16.83
C ALA A 13 14.64 4.41 17.59
N THR A 14 15.90 4.42 17.18
CA THR A 14 16.83 5.54 17.42
C THR A 14 16.10 6.86 17.08
N GLU A 15 16.23 7.89 17.93
CA GLU A 15 15.53 9.19 17.83
C GLU A 15 14.02 9.20 18.12
N GLY A 16 13.46 8.09 18.61
CA GLY A 16 12.08 8.06 19.12
C GLY A 16 11.00 7.82 18.05
N ALA A 17 11.39 7.57 16.79
CA ALA A 17 10.46 7.26 15.72
C ALA A 17 9.68 5.97 16.00
N LYS A 18 8.37 5.98 15.76
CA LYS A 18 7.47 4.83 15.97
C LYS A 18 6.65 4.47 14.74
N HIS A 19 6.63 5.34 13.74
CA HIS A 19 5.90 5.16 12.50
C HIS A 19 6.82 5.45 11.33
N ALA A 20 6.42 5.07 10.12
CA ALA A 20 7.04 5.56 8.90
C ALA A 20 5.93 5.98 7.93
N ILE A 21 6.12 7.09 7.24
CA ILE A 21 5.30 7.45 6.09
C ILE A 21 5.91 6.84 4.84
N VAL A 22 5.08 6.26 3.98
CA VAL A 22 5.51 5.59 2.76
C VAL A 22 4.68 6.14 1.61
N ALA A 23 5.34 6.49 0.51
CA ALA A 23 4.71 6.84 -0.74
C ALA A 23 5.24 5.98 -1.86
N MET A 24 4.35 5.54 -2.75
CA MET A 24 4.67 4.71 -3.90
C MET A 24 4.15 5.39 -5.16
N ASP A 25 5.00 5.54 -6.18
CA ASP A 25 4.53 5.83 -7.53
C ASP A 25 4.01 4.55 -8.18
N TYR A 26 2.75 4.55 -8.60
CA TYR A 26 2.09 3.34 -9.10
C TYR A 26 2.59 2.92 -10.48
N PHE A 27 3.22 3.83 -11.22
CA PHE A 27 3.74 3.52 -12.55
C PHE A 27 5.14 2.88 -12.45
N THR A 28 6.12 3.65 -11.98
CA THR A 28 7.51 3.19 -11.84
C THR A 28 7.69 2.17 -10.72
N LYS A 29 6.70 2.04 -9.83
CA LYS A 29 6.79 1.27 -8.58
C LYS A 29 7.83 1.86 -7.63
N TRP A 30 8.31 3.08 -7.86
CA TRP A 30 9.24 3.76 -6.95
C TRP A 30 8.62 3.96 -5.59
N VAL A 31 9.42 3.84 -4.53
CA VAL A 31 8.95 3.96 -3.15
C VAL A 31 9.84 4.93 -2.39
N GLU A 32 9.24 5.93 -1.76
CA GLU A 32 9.86 6.79 -0.75
C GLU A 32 9.31 6.46 0.64
N ALA A 33 10.16 6.49 1.66
CA ALA A 33 9.70 6.35 3.03
C ALA A 33 10.58 7.11 4.01
N GLU A 34 9.97 7.70 5.04
CA GLU A 34 10.67 8.38 6.13
C GLU A 34 10.14 7.96 7.49
N PRO A 35 11.01 7.80 8.52
CA PRO A 35 10.57 7.57 9.89
C PRO A 35 9.87 8.80 10.46
N LEU A 36 8.85 8.58 11.28
CA LEU A 36 8.06 9.59 11.95
C LEU A 36 7.99 9.33 13.46
N VAL A 37 8.32 10.35 14.24
CA VAL A 37 8.07 10.41 15.70
C VAL A 37 6.58 10.63 15.94
N HIS A 38 6.00 11.63 15.26
CA HIS A 38 4.59 11.99 15.33
C HIS A 38 3.95 11.96 13.95
N ILE A 39 2.75 11.38 13.87
CA ILE A 39 1.91 11.43 12.66
C ILE A 39 1.13 12.74 12.72
N THR A 40 1.61 13.75 11.98
CA THR A 40 0.97 15.06 11.91
C THR A 40 0.79 15.46 10.44
N GLU A 41 -0.19 16.33 10.20
CA GLU A 41 -0.40 16.93 8.88
C GLU A 41 0.86 17.69 8.40
N THR A 42 1.52 18.45 9.28
CA THR A 42 2.75 19.18 8.94
C THR A 42 3.87 18.26 8.48
N ASN A 43 4.09 17.13 9.17
CA ASN A 43 5.11 16.15 8.79
C ASN A 43 4.76 15.50 7.45
N THR A 44 3.48 15.22 7.22
CA THR A 44 2.98 14.67 5.96
C THR A 44 3.21 15.62 4.78
N ILE A 45 2.88 16.90 4.94
CA ILE A 45 3.13 17.94 3.93
C ILE A 45 4.63 18.08 3.64
N SER A 46 5.46 18.09 4.69
CA SER A 46 6.92 18.17 4.56
C SER A 46 7.46 17.00 3.73
N PHE A 47 7.00 15.78 4.06
CA PHE A 47 7.35 14.56 3.33
C PHE A 47 6.95 14.63 1.86
N VAL A 48 5.71 15.02 1.54
CA VAL A 48 5.24 15.14 0.15
C VAL A 48 6.04 16.17 -0.63
N LYS A 49 6.27 17.36 -0.06
CA LYS A 49 7.08 18.39 -0.71
C LYS A 49 8.49 17.90 -1.01
N LYS A 50 9.19 17.40 0.01
CA LYS A 50 10.60 17.01 -0.07
C LYS A 50 10.81 15.79 -0.97
N ASN A 51 10.03 14.74 -0.78
CA ASN A 51 10.30 13.43 -1.38
C ASN A 51 9.52 13.18 -2.67
N ILE A 52 8.45 13.93 -2.94
CA ILE A 52 7.66 13.81 -4.16
C ILE A 52 7.83 15.07 -5.02
N LEU A 53 7.37 16.24 -4.56
CA LEU A 53 7.30 17.44 -5.41
C LEU A 53 8.69 17.91 -5.88
N TYR A 54 9.64 18.06 -4.96
CA TYR A 54 10.96 18.58 -5.29
C TYR A 54 11.88 17.55 -5.95
N ARG A 55 11.50 16.26 -5.93
CA ARG A 55 12.30 15.16 -6.47
C ARG A 55 11.80 14.65 -7.82
N PHE A 56 10.48 14.50 -7.95
CA PHE A 56 9.84 13.89 -9.12
C PHE A 56 8.89 14.85 -9.83
N GLY A 57 8.68 16.06 -9.29
CA GLY A 57 7.72 17.03 -9.81
C GLY A 57 6.32 16.85 -9.24
N ILE A 58 5.38 17.62 -9.78
CA ILE A 58 4.00 17.67 -9.29
C ILE A 58 3.22 16.46 -9.85
N PRO A 59 2.70 15.57 -8.98
CA PRO A 59 1.90 14.45 -9.45
C PRO A 59 0.50 14.92 -9.83
N ASN A 60 -0.07 14.35 -10.89
CA ASN A 60 -1.48 14.59 -11.22
C ASN A 60 -2.44 14.12 -10.12
N THR A 61 -2.07 13.07 -9.37
CA THR A 61 -2.97 12.42 -8.41
C THR A 61 -2.21 11.82 -7.23
N ILE A 62 -2.73 12.08 -6.03
CA ILE A 62 -2.34 11.43 -4.78
C ILE A 62 -3.54 10.63 -4.25
N ILE A 63 -3.28 9.38 -3.86
CA ILE A 63 -4.24 8.49 -3.19
C ILE A 63 -3.76 8.30 -1.76
N THR A 64 -4.63 8.58 -0.80
CA THR A 64 -4.36 8.40 0.64
C THR A 64 -5.43 7.53 1.27
N ASP A 65 -5.16 6.97 2.45
CA ASP A 65 -6.24 6.43 3.29
C ASP A 65 -7.04 7.57 3.94
N ASN A 66 -8.13 7.24 4.63
CA ASN A 66 -8.93 8.22 5.36
C ASN A 66 -8.30 8.65 6.71
N GLY A 67 -6.97 8.65 6.80
CA GLY A 67 -6.25 9.15 7.97
C GLY A 67 -6.44 10.65 8.14
N THR A 68 -6.65 11.11 9.39
CA THR A 68 -6.90 12.53 9.70
C THR A 68 -5.73 13.44 9.28
N GLN A 69 -4.51 12.90 9.22
CA GLN A 69 -3.32 13.58 8.72
C GLN A 69 -3.34 13.90 7.22
N PHE A 70 -4.13 13.16 6.43
CA PHE A 70 -4.30 13.36 4.98
C PHE A 70 -5.60 14.11 4.64
N ASP A 71 -6.50 14.23 5.61
CA ASP A 71 -7.78 14.94 5.47
C ASP A 71 -7.79 16.36 6.05
N GLY A 72 -6.63 16.83 6.53
CA GLY A 72 -6.50 18.17 7.10
C GLY A 72 -6.59 19.29 6.06
N ARG A 73 -6.94 20.50 6.54
CA ARG A 73 -7.11 21.69 5.70
C ARG A 73 -5.83 22.06 4.96
N LYS A 74 -4.67 22.02 5.60
CA LYS A 74 -3.40 22.42 5.00
C LYS A 74 -2.96 21.44 3.92
N PHE A 75 -3.28 20.15 4.06
CA PHE A 75 -3.00 19.16 3.04
C PHE A 75 -3.88 19.37 1.80
N ARG A 76 -5.16 19.69 1.99
CA ARG A 76 -6.05 20.08 0.88
C ARG A 76 -5.57 21.36 0.19
N GLU A 77 -5.22 22.39 0.96
CA GLU A 77 -4.64 23.65 0.44
C GLU A 77 -3.35 23.40 -0.35
N LEU A 78 -2.50 22.45 0.07
CA LEU A 78 -1.33 22.03 -0.68
C LEU A 78 -1.71 21.43 -2.03
N CYS A 79 -2.66 20.49 -2.03
CA CYS A 79 -3.14 19.84 -3.24
C CYS A 79 -3.74 20.87 -4.21
N ASP A 80 -4.62 21.75 -3.72
CA ASP A 80 -5.26 22.80 -4.51
C ASP A 80 -4.23 23.76 -5.11
N LYS A 81 -3.24 24.18 -4.31
CA LYS A 81 -2.16 25.09 -4.75
C LYS A 81 -1.38 24.55 -5.94
N TYR A 82 -1.13 23.24 -5.98
CA TYR A 82 -0.36 22.60 -7.04
C TYR A 82 -1.22 21.87 -8.08
N GLY A 83 -2.56 21.98 -8.00
CA GLY A 83 -3.47 21.30 -8.92
C GLY A 83 -3.44 19.77 -8.81
N ILE A 84 -3.15 19.23 -7.63
CA ILE A 84 -3.06 17.78 -7.39
C ILE A 84 -4.45 17.24 -7.05
N ASN A 85 -4.92 16.26 -7.82
CA ASN A 85 -6.15 15.55 -7.48
C ASN A 85 -5.92 14.63 -6.27
N ASN A 86 -6.55 14.92 -5.14
CA ASN A 86 -6.47 14.07 -3.96
C ASN A 86 -7.68 13.12 -3.90
N TYR A 87 -7.42 11.82 -3.86
CA TYR A 87 -8.46 10.80 -3.65
C TYR A 87 -8.24 10.06 -2.34
N TYR A 88 -9.33 9.86 -1.62
CA TYR A 88 -9.35 9.11 -0.38
C TYR A 88 -9.85 7.69 -0.62
N ALA A 89 -9.05 6.69 -0.25
CA ALA A 89 -9.45 5.30 -0.32
C ALA A 89 -10.56 5.02 0.71
N SER A 90 -11.77 4.73 0.22
CA SER A 90 -12.91 4.39 1.08
C SER A 90 -12.61 3.13 1.92
N PRO A 91 -13.07 3.06 3.20
CA PRO A 91 -12.94 1.84 4.00
C PRO A 91 -13.62 0.62 3.36
N ALA A 92 -14.60 0.86 2.47
CA ALA A 92 -15.31 -0.18 1.74
C ALA A 92 -14.59 -0.66 0.47
N HIS A 93 -13.60 0.10 -0.03
CA HIS A 93 -12.80 -0.24 -1.20
C HIS A 93 -11.29 -0.14 -0.92
N PRO A 94 -10.72 -1.05 -0.09
CA PRO A 94 -9.28 -1.08 0.22
C PRO A 94 -8.38 -1.27 -1.01
N GLN A 95 -8.95 -1.73 -2.14
CA GLN A 95 -8.21 -1.96 -3.38
C GLN A 95 -7.57 -0.68 -3.93
N THR A 96 -8.16 0.50 -3.70
CA THR A 96 -7.64 1.77 -4.22
C THR A 96 -6.26 2.11 -3.65
N ASN A 97 -5.97 1.76 -2.39
CA ASN A 97 -4.65 1.92 -1.77
C ASN A 97 -3.88 0.58 -1.64
N GLY A 98 -4.39 -0.50 -2.22
CA GLY A 98 -3.89 -1.86 -1.99
C GLY A 98 -2.46 -2.09 -2.47
N GLN A 99 -2.00 -1.31 -3.47
CA GLN A 99 -0.59 -1.36 -3.90
C GLN A 99 0.36 -0.81 -2.84
N THR A 100 -0.02 0.31 -2.20
CA THR A 100 0.77 0.90 -1.11
C THR A 100 0.79 -0.03 0.10
N GLU A 101 -0.35 -0.65 0.43
CA GLU A 101 -0.40 -1.68 1.50
C GLU A 101 0.49 -2.89 1.21
N ALA A 102 0.54 -3.35 -0.05
CA ALA A 102 1.40 -4.45 -0.47
C ALA A 102 2.89 -4.08 -0.32
N VAL A 103 3.27 -2.85 -0.71
CA VAL A 103 4.61 -2.32 -0.46
C VAL A 103 4.92 -2.25 1.02
N ASN A 104 3.98 -1.81 1.85
CA ASN A 104 4.15 -1.76 3.29
C ASN A 104 4.42 -3.14 3.90
N LYS A 105 3.80 -4.20 3.37
CA LYS A 105 4.09 -5.59 3.76
C LYS A 105 5.52 -5.99 3.36
N ILE A 106 5.98 -5.62 2.17
CA ILE A 106 7.34 -5.91 1.68
C ILE A 106 8.39 -5.18 2.54
N ILE A 107 8.20 -3.89 2.81
CA ILE A 107 9.11 -3.09 3.66
C ILE A 107 9.20 -3.71 5.05
N LYS A 108 8.04 -4.05 5.68
CA LYS A 108 8.02 -4.72 6.99
C LYS A 108 8.75 -6.05 6.97
N HIS A 109 8.58 -6.85 5.92
CA HIS A 109 9.27 -8.14 5.77
C HIS A 109 10.79 -7.96 5.69
N ASN A 110 11.25 -7.07 4.80
CA ASN A 110 12.67 -6.79 4.60
C ASN A 110 13.34 -6.19 5.85
N LEU A 111 12.63 -5.29 6.56
CA LEU A 111 13.09 -4.77 7.85
C LEU A 111 13.23 -5.91 8.88
N LYS A 112 12.23 -6.79 9.01
CA LYS A 112 12.30 -7.94 9.93
C LYS A 112 13.49 -8.85 9.64
N ALA A 113 13.72 -9.17 8.36
CA ALA A 113 14.84 -10.00 7.94
C ALA A 113 16.19 -9.36 8.31
N LYS A 114 16.30 -8.03 8.19
CA LYS A 114 17.54 -7.28 8.43
C LYS A 114 17.82 -6.97 9.89
N LEU A 115 16.79 -6.89 10.73
CA LEU A 115 16.92 -6.40 12.10
C LEU A 115 17.23 -7.48 13.14
N ALA A 116 17.15 -8.77 12.80
CA ALA A 116 17.41 -9.89 13.72
C ALA A 116 16.94 -9.59 15.17
N THR A 117 17.86 -9.46 16.13
CA THR A 117 17.58 -9.10 17.53
C THR A 117 17.55 -7.59 17.82
N LYS A 118 18.12 -6.74 16.95
CA LYS A 118 18.26 -5.28 17.15
C LYS A 118 17.09 -4.48 16.56
N LYS A 119 15.87 -4.76 17.02
CA LYS A 119 14.62 -4.17 16.50
C LYS A 119 14.53 -2.63 16.57
N GLY A 120 15.27 -1.98 17.47
CA GLY A 120 15.31 -0.51 17.62
C GLY A 120 16.12 0.23 16.55
N SER A 121 16.85 -0.46 15.67
CA SER A 121 17.65 0.18 14.60
C SER A 121 16.92 0.26 13.25
N TRP A 122 15.59 0.09 13.24
CA TRP A 122 14.82 -0.02 12.00
C TRP A 122 14.86 1.25 11.15
N ALA A 123 14.86 2.43 11.77
CA ALA A 123 14.94 3.71 11.07
C ALA A 123 16.27 3.82 10.30
N ASP A 124 17.38 3.46 10.93
CA ASP A 124 18.72 3.48 10.35
C ASP A 124 18.88 2.50 9.17
N LYS A 125 18.10 1.40 9.19
CA LYS A 125 18.13 0.37 8.13
C LYS A 125 17.13 0.64 7.02
N LEU A 126 16.18 1.56 7.20
CA LEU A 126 15.14 1.86 6.21
C LEU A 126 15.72 2.27 4.85
N PRO A 127 16.74 3.16 4.74
CA PRO A 127 17.32 3.50 3.44
C PRO A 127 17.89 2.29 2.69
N GLN A 128 18.50 1.34 3.42
CA GLN A 128 19.06 0.13 2.81
C GLN A 128 17.96 -0.83 2.34
N VAL A 129 16.83 -0.88 3.04
CA VAL A 129 15.65 -1.67 2.61
C VAL A 129 15.01 -1.05 1.37
N LEU A 130 14.89 0.29 1.33
CA LEU A 130 14.39 1.00 0.17
C LEU A 130 15.32 0.82 -1.04
N TRP A 131 16.64 0.86 -0.84
CA TRP A 131 17.61 0.60 -1.89
C TRP A 131 17.41 -0.78 -2.52
N ALA A 132 17.42 -1.83 -1.69
CA ALA A 132 17.17 -3.19 -2.16
C ALA A 132 15.82 -3.32 -2.90
N TYR A 133 14.77 -2.66 -2.41
CA TYR A 133 13.48 -2.66 -3.11
C TYR A 133 13.56 -1.98 -4.49
N ARG A 134 14.23 -0.83 -4.58
CA ARG A 134 14.36 -0.03 -5.81
C ARG A 134 15.21 -0.70 -6.88
N THR A 135 16.15 -1.56 -6.49
CA THR A 135 17.05 -2.27 -7.42
C THR A 135 16.67 -3.73 -7.66
N THR A 136 15.48 -4.16 -7.22
CA THR A 136 14.97 -5.51 -7.50
C THR A 136 13.78 -5.44 -8.44
N GLU A 137 13.79 -6.24 -9.50
CA GLU A 137 12.69 -6.33 -10.47
C GLU A 137 11.34 -6.57 -9.81
N ARG A 138 10.28 -5.93 -10.31
CA ARG A 138 8.91 -6.14 -9.82
C ARG A 138 8.18 -7.06 -10.77
N GLY A 139 7.54 -8.11 -10.25
CA GLY A 139 6.81 -9.08 -11.09
C GLY A 139 5.70 -8.47 -11.96
N SER A 140 5.14 -7.32 -11.56
CA SER A 140 4.10 -6.60 -12.32
C SER A 140 4.64 -5.88 -13.56
N THR A 141 5.85 -5.33 -13.51
CA THR A 141 6.48 -4.60 -14.62
C THR A 141 7.54 -5.41 -15.35
N GLY A 142 8.18 -6.37 -14.68
CA GLY A 142 9.38 -7.06 -15.18
C GLY A 142 10.65 -6.21 -15.12
N GLU A 143 10.57 -5.02 -14.52
CA GLU A 143 11.62 -4.00 -14.50
C GLU A 143 11.92 -3.59 -13.07
N THR A 144 13.13 -3.06 -12.81
CA THR A 144 13.43 -2.46 -11.51
C THR A 144 12.78 -1.07 -11.38
N PRO A 145 12.33 -0.67 -10.17
CA PRO A 145 11.86 0.69 -9.96
C PRO A 145 12.90 1.77 -10.30
N TYR A 146 14.19 1.45 -10.13
CA TYR A 146 15.28 2.36 -10.43
C TYR A 146 15.41 2.64 -11.93
N SER A 147 15.44 1.61 -12.77
CA SER A 147 15.44 1.75 -14.23
C SER A 147 14.20 2.50 -14.73
N MET A 148 13.02 2.20 -14.20
CA MET A 148 11.78 2.87 -14.59
C MET A 148 11.78 4.38 -14.25
N ALA A 149 12.39 4.76 -13.13
CA ALA A 149 12.47 6.15 -12.68
C ALA A 149 13.58 6.94 -13.38
N TYR A 150 14.76 6.36 -13.54
CA TYR A 150 15.97 7.07 -13.99
C TYR A 150 16.46 6.71 -15.40
N GLY A 151 15.84 5.73 -16.05
CA GLY A 151 16.19 5.29 -17.42
C GLY A 151 17.35 4.31 -17.51
N ALA A 152 18.08 4.08 -16.43
CA ALA A 152 19.23 3.18 -16.38
C ALA A 152 19.24 2.38 -15.06
N GLU A 153 19.88 1.21 -15.09
CA GLU A 153 20.04 0.37 -13.90
C GLU A 153 21.09 0.91 -12.94
N ALA A 154 20.81 0.85 -11.64
CA ALA A 154 21.78 1.17 -10.61
C ALA A 154 22.94 0.16 -10.60
N VAL A 155 24.16 0.62 -10.32
CA VAL A 155 25.26 -0.28 -9.96
C VAL A 155 25.05 -0.75 -8.52
N ILE A 156 24.83 -2.04 -8.32
CA ILE A 156 24.58 -2.62 -7.00
C ILE A 156 25.86 -3.25 -6.41
N PRO A 157 25.95 -3.41 -5.07
CA PRO A 157 27.18 -3.88 -4.43
C PRO A 157 27.72 -5.22 -4.94
N VAL A 158 26.85 -6.13 -5.42
CA VAL A 158 27.30 -7.41 -5.99
C VAL A 158 28.12 -7.20 -7.27
N GLU A 159 27.78 -6.20 -8.08
CA GLU A 159 28.50 -5.91 -9.31
C GLU A 159 29.88 -5.32 -9.06
N THR A 160 30.04 -4.54 -7.99
CA THR A 160 31.36 -4.03 -7.60
C THR A 160 32.18 -5.10 -6.87
N SER A 161 31.53 -5.98 -6.08
CA SER A 161 32.22 -7.03 -5.32
C SER A 161 32.74 -8.16 -6.21
N PHE A 162 31.99 -8.52 -7.25
CA PHE A 162 32.35 -9.58 -8.20
C PHE A 162 32.87 -9.04 -9.52
N SER A 163 33.10 -7.73 -9.60
CA SER A 163 33.62 -7.04 -10.79
C SER A 163 32.85 -7.44 -12.05
N SER A 164 31.57 -7.09 -12.10
CA SER A 164 30.74 -7.35 -13.28
C SER A 164 31.37 -6.74 -14.56
N PRO A 165 31.06 -7.25 -15.76
CA PRO A 165 31.55 -6.69 -17.01
C PRO A 165 31.27 -5.18 -17.13
N ARG A 166 30.12 -4.72 -16.62
CA ARG A 166 29.74 -3.30 -16.59
C ARG A 166 30.72 -2.43 -15.78
N VAL A 167 31.30 -2.99 -14.71
CA VAL A 167 32.28 -2.30 -13.86
C VAL A 167 33.69 -2.47 -14.41
N GLN A 168 34.06 -3.67 -14.86
CA GLN A 168 35.41 -3.99 -15.36
C GLN A 168 35.72 -3.29 -16.69
N LEU A 169 34.74 -3.25 -17.60
CA LEU A 169 34.90 -2.74 -18.96
C LEU A 169 34.34 -1.32 -19.11
N PHE A 170 34.26 -0.57 -18.00
CA PHE A 170 33.74 0.78 -18.02
C PHE A 170 34.64 1.67 -18.88
N GLN A 171 34.07 2.24 -19.93
CA GLN A 171 34.68 3.26 -20.77
C GLN A 171 33.74 4.47 -20.82
N PRO A 172 34.20 5.68 -20.47
CA PRO A 172 33.34 6.86 -20.37
C PRO A 172 32.54 7.16 -21.64
N GLU A 173 33.19 7.06 -22.81
CA GLU A 173 32.61 7.37 -24.11
C GLU A 173 31.51 6.38 -24.46
N ILE A 174 31.79 5.08 -24.32
CA ILE A 174 30.81 4.01 -24.53
C ILE A 174 29.65 4.13 -23.55
N ASN A 175 29.93 4.45 -22.28
CA ASN A 175 28.89 4.60 -21.26
C ASN A 175 27.93 5.75 -21.58
N ILE A 176 28.43 6.87 -22.10
CA ILE A 176 27.59 7.99 -22.54
C ILE A 176 26.67 7.54 -23.67
N ASP A 177 27.19 6.84 -24.66
CA ASP A 177 26.39 6.38 -25.80
C ASP A 177 25.38 5.29 -25.38
N MET A 178 25.76 4.37 -24.51
CA MET A 178 24.84 3.42 -23.88
C MET A 178 23.74 4.12 -23.09
N LEU A 179 24.04 5.21 -22.39
CA LEU A 179 23.05 5.99 -21.65
C LEU A 179 22.05 6.66 -22.60
N LYS A 180 22.52 7.19 -23.74
CA LYS A 180 21.65 7.76 -24.79
C LYS A 180 20.73 6.68 -25.37
N CYS A 181 21.28 5.54 -25.80
CA CYS A 181 20.47 4.42 -26.29
C CYS A 181 19.45 3.97 -25.23
N GLY A 182 19.84 3.89 -23.96
CA GLY A 182 18.94 3.54 -22.87
C GLY A 182 17.81 4.56 -22.66
N LEU A 183 18.04 5.85 -22.94
CA LEU A 183 17.01 6.89 -22.92
C LEU A 183 16.07 6.76 -24.12
N ASP A 184 16.58 6.47 -25.31
CA ASP A 184 15.78 6.25 -26.52
C ASP A 184 14.84 5.03 -26.34
N GLU A 185 15.35 3.96 -25.72
CA GLU A 185 14.56 2.75 -25.42
C GLU A 185 13.61 2.89 -24.21
N LEU A 186 13.74 3.97 -23.42
CA LEU A 186 13.04 4.10 -22.15
C LEU A 186 11.52 4.14 -22.34
N GLU A 187 11.05 4.82 -23.38
CA GLU A 187 9.62 4.91 -23.68
C GLU A 187 9.05 3.55 -24.05
N GLU A 188 9.74 2.79 -24.92
CA GLU A 188 9.32 1.43 -25.26
C GLU A 188 9.32 0.50 -24.03
N ARG A 189 10.33 0.61 -23.15
CA ARG A 189 10.39 -0.15 -21.90
C ARG A 189 9.20 0.17 -21.00
N ARG A 190 8.85 1.46 -20.91
CA ARG A 190 7.69 1.95 -20.17
C ARG A 190 6.38 1.42 -20.75
N GLU A 191 6.21 1.41 -22.07
CA GLU A 191 5.03 0.83 -22.73
C GLU A 191 4.90 -0.67 -22.48
N ARG A 192 5.99 -1.44 -22.62
CA ARG A 192 6.02 -2.88 -22.30
C ARG A 192 5.63 -3.13 -20.84
N ALA A 193 6.16 -2.32 -19.91
CA ALA A 193 5.81 -2.39 -18.50
C ALA A 193 4.33 -2.06 -18.24
N GLN A 194 3.73 -1.11 -18.98
CA GLN A 194 2.29 -0.82 -18.89
C GLN A 194 1.45 -2.03 -19.30
N ILE A 195 1.74 -2.63 -20.45
CA ILE A 195 1.02 -3.82 -20.95
C ILE A 195 1.12 -4.96 -19.94
N ARG A 196 2.32 -5.23 -19.41
CA ARG A 196 2.54 -6.29 -18.42
C ARG A 196 1.79 -6.01 -17.12
N ASN A 197 1.80 -4.76 -16.65
CA ASN A 197 1.11 -4.36 -15.43
C ASN A 197 -0.41 -4.47 -15.60
N ALA A 198 -0.97 -4.09 -16.75
CA ALA A 198 -2.39 -4.29 -17.07
C ALA A 198 -2.77 -5.78 -17.09
N ALA A 199 -1.98 -6.61 -17.76
CA ALA A 199 -2.18 -8.07 -17.77
C ALA A 199 -2.06 -8.68 -16.35
N TYR A 200 -1.14 -8.17 -15.53
CA TYR A 200 -1.02 -8.56 -14.13
C TYR A 200 -2.26 -8.19 -13.32
N GLN A 201 -2.75 -6.96 -13.42
CA GLN A 201 -3.97 -6.52 -12.74
C GLN A 201 -5.18 -7.36 -13.14
N GLN A 202 -5.34 -7.68 -14.43
CA GLN A 202 -6.40 -8.55 -14.91
C GLN A 202 -6.31 -9.96 -14.31
N ARG A 203 -5.11 -10.54 -14.22
CA ARG A 203 -4.89 -11.86 -13.59
C ARG A 203 -5.26 -11.83 -12.11
N VAL A 204 -4.83 -10.81 -11.38
CA VAL A 204 -5.18 -10.64 -9.95
C VAL A 204 -6.68 -10.49 -9.77
N ALA A 205 -7.34 -9.68 -10.61
CA ALA A 205 -8.79 -9.50 -10.57
C ALA A 205 -9.55 -10.80 -10.87
N ARG A 206 -9.14 -11.56 -11.89
CA ARG A 206 -9.73 -12.88 -12.20
C ARG A 206 -9.56 -13.87 -11.06
N TYR A 207 -8.36 -13.95 -10.48
CA TYR A 207 -8.08 -14.80 -9.34
C TYR A 207 -8.93 -14.42 -8.13
N TYR A 208 -9.07 -13.12 -7.84
CA TYR A 208 -9.93 -12.68 -6.76
C TYR A 208 -11.39 -13.05 -7.03
N ASN A 209 -11.91 -12.69 -8.21
CA ASN A 209 -13.30 -12.96 -8.59
C ASN A 209 -13.63 -14.46 -8.59
N SER A 210 -12.70 -15.34 -8.97
CA SER A 210 -12.92 -16.79 -8.95
C SER A 210 -13.04 -17.36 -7.52
N HIS A 211 -12.51 -16.66 -6.51
CA HIS A 211 -12.57 -17.07 -5.11
C HIS A 211 -13.68 -16.36 -4.31
N VAL A 212 -14.32 -15.33 -4.89
CA VAL A 212 -15.49 -14.69 -4.28
C VAL A 212 -16.68 -15.61 -4.41
N ARG A 213 -17.09 -16.22 -3.29
CA ARG A 213 -18.41 -16.87 -3.20
C ARG A 213 -19.46 -15.79 -2.97
N GLU A 214 -20.30 -15.53 -3.96
CA GLU A 214 -21.48 -14.69 -3.77
C GLU A 214 -22.37 -15.30 -2.70
N ARG A 215 -22.46 -14.63 -1.55
CA ARG A 215 -23.43 -14.97 -0.50
C ARG A 215 -24.63 -14.05 -0.69
N ARG A 216 -25.71 -14.62 -1.22
CA ARG A 216 -27.01 -13.94 -1.31
C ARG A 216 -27.83 -14.34 -0.09
N PHE A 217 -28.45 -13.34 0.53
CA PHE A 217 -29.35 -13.55 1.65
C PHE A 217 -30.68 -12.86 1.33
N THR A 218 -31.77 -13.43 1.83
CA THR A 218 -33.13 -12.91 1.66
C THR A 218 -33.60 -12.12 2.87
N LEU A 219 -34.58 -11.23 2.64
CA LEU A 219 -35.25 -10.51 3.73
C LEU A 219 -35.86 -11.54 4.69
N GLY A 220 -35.56 -11.39 5.98
CA GLY A 220 -36.03 -12.30 7.02
C GLY A 220 -35.08 -13.43 7.40
N ASP A 221 -33.99 -13.66 6.65
CA ASP A 221 -32.98 -14.66 7.01
C ASP A 221 -32.34 -14.32 8.36
N LEU A 222 -32.13 -15.36 9.18
CA LEU A 222 -31.31 -15.25 10.39
C LEU A 222 -29.84 -15.45 10.00
N VAL A 223 -28.98 -14.55 10.46
CA VAL A 223 -27.56 -14.53 10.16
C VAL A 223 -26.73 -14.27 11.41
N LEU A 224 -25.56 -14.88 11.47
CA LEU A 224 -24.51 -14.51 12.42
C LEU A 224 -23.56 -13.51 11.76
N LYS A 225 -23.15 -12.50 12.53
CA LYS A 225 -22.18 -11.48 12.15
C LYS A 225 -20.80 -11.83 12.72
N ARG A 226 -19.75 -11.72 11.91
CA ARG A 226 -18.38 -12.00 12.37
C ARG A 226 -17.89 -10.90 13.33
N VAL A 227 -17.37 -11.28 14.49
CA VAL A 227 -16.80 -10.33 15.46
C VAL A 227 -15.44 -9.82 14.96
N ASN A 228 -15.25 -8.50 14.95
CA ASN A 228 -13.97 -7.91 14.55
C ASN A 228 -12.88 -8.21 15.59
N PRO A 229 -11.65 -8.55 15.17
CA PRO A 229 -10.55 -8.85 16.10
C PRO A 229 -10.24 -7.72 17.09
N GLY A 230 -10.49 -6.46 16.70
CA GLY A 230 -10.22 -5.26 17.53
C GLY A 230 -11.27 -4.96 18.61
N THR A 231 -12.48 -5.52 18.51
CA THR A 231 -13.54 -5.43 19.52
C THR A 231 -13.62 -6.68 20.40
N ARG A 232 -12.61 -7.56 20.32
CA ARG A 232 -12.51 -8.71 21.21
C ARG A 232 -12.20 -8.23 22.62
N ASP A 233 -12.97 -8.74 23.57
CA ASP A 233 -12.67 -8.56 24.97
C ASP A 233 -11.33 -9.26 25.28
N LYS A 234 -10.28 -8.47 25.53
CA LYS A 234 -8.92 -8.99 25.72
C LYS A 234 -8.82 -9.90 26.94
N ALA A 235 -9.79 -9.82 27.85
CA ALA A 235 -9.88 -10.63 29.07
C ALA A 235 -10.37 -12.07 28.84
N ALA A 236 -11.08 -12.36 27.75
CA ALA A 236 -11.84 -13.61 27.61
C ALA A 236 -11.10 -14.79 26.96
N GLY A 237 -9.80 -14.64 26.62
CA GLY A 237 -8.96 -15.74 26.16
C GLY A 237 -9.46 -16.43 24.87
N SER A 238 -8.82 -17.52 24.45
CA SER A 238 -9.01 -18.14 23.12
C SER A 238 -10.38 -18.79 22.83
N LEU A 239 -11.36 -18.63 23.73
CA LEU A 239 -12.63 -19.35 23.74
C LEU A 239 -13.86 -18.48 23.37
N VAL A 240 -13.67 -17.23 22.92
CA VAL A 240 -14.80 -16.39 22.49
C VAL A 240 -15.26 -16.77 21.09
N ASP A 241 -16.57 -16.96 20.92
CA ASP A 241 -17.18 -17.25 19.64
C ASP A 241 -16.82 -16.20 18.58
N LYS A 242 -16.40 -16.69 17.40
CA LYS A 242 -15.98 -15.83 16.27
C LYS A 242 -17.16 -15.12 15.60
N TRP A 243 -18.37 -15.44 16.02
CA TRP A 243 -19.64 -15.08 15.40
C TRP A 243 -20.60 -14.62 16.48
N GLU A 244 -21.26 -13.50 16.23
CA GLU A 244 -22.22 -12.86 17.11
C GLU A 244 -23.61 -12.88 16.45
N GLY A 245 -24.65 -13.14 17.22
CA GLY A 245 -26.03 -13.14 16.73
C GLY A 245 -26.93 -14.04 17.58
N PRO A 246 -28.10 -14.45 17.05
CA PRO A 246 -28.58 -14.24 15.68
C PRO A 246 -29.07 -12.81 15.40
N TYR A 247 -28.90 -12.37 14.15
CA TYR A 247 -29.43 -11.13 13.59
C TYR A 247 -30.41 -11.46 12.46
N LYS A 248 -31.40 -10.61 12.19
CA LYS A 248 -32.36 -10.76 11.10
C LYS A 248 -32.06 -9.75 10.00
N ILE A 249 -32.13 -10.15 8.73
CA ILE A 249 -31.96 -9.24 7.60
C ILE A 249 -33.24 -8.44 7.37
N THR A 250 -33.11 -7.11 7.38
CA THR A 250 -34.22 -6.15 7.22
C THR A 250 -34.16 -5.35 5.92
N GLY A 251 -33.02 -5.31 5.24
CA GLY A 251 -32.87 -4.55 4.02
C GLY A 251 -31.64 -4.94 3.20
N ILE A 252 -31.71 -4.72 1.89
CA ILE A 252 -30.58 -4.88 0.96
C ILE A 252 -30.08 -3.48 0.62
N ALA A 253 -28.82 -3.16 0.95
CA ALA A 253 -28.23 -1.84 0.77
C ALA A 253 -27.44 -1.71 -0.57
N GLY A 254 -27.42 -2.76 -1.39
CA GLY A 254 -26.67 -2.81 -2.66
C GLY A 254 -25.22 -3.30 -2.50
N HIS A 255 -24.58 -3.71 -3.61
CA HIS A 255 -23.19 -4.20 -3.65
C HIS A 255 -22.83 -5.28 -2.61
N GLY A 256 -23.78 -6.17 -2.31
CA GLY A 256 -23.57 -7.24 -1.33
C GLY A 256 -23.56 -6.76 0.13
N ALA A 257 -24.09 -5.58 0.44
CA ALA A 257 -24.31 -5.11 1.81
C ALA A 257 -25.78 -5.27 2.24
N TYR A 258 -25.99 -5.66 3.50
CA TYR A 258 -27.30 -5.95 4.09
C TYR A 258 -27.48 -5.17 5.39
N ARG A 259 -28.69 -4.68 5.63
CA ARG A 259 -29.08 -4.16 6.95
C ARG A 259 -29.59 -5.29 7.81
N ILE A 260 -29.15 -5.29 9.08
CA ILE A 260 -29.42 -6.35 10.03
C ILE A 260 -29.89 -5.76 11.36
N THR A 261 -30.89 -6.42 11.96
CA THR A 261 -31.45 -6.08 13.27
C THR A 261 -31.26 -7.23 14.25
N ARG A 262 -31.22 -6.92 15.55
CA ARG A 262 -31.27 -7.93 16.63
C ARG A 262 -32.36 -7.54 17.61
N GLU A 263 -33.12 -8.54 18.07
CA GLU A 263 -34.13 -8.34 19.10
C GLU A 263 -33.46 -7.76 20.37
N GLY A 264 -34.01 -6.66 20.88
CA GLY A 264 -33.48 -5.93 22.04
C GLY A 264 -32.39 -4.89 21.75
N PHE A 265 -31.70 -4.94 20.61
CA PHE A 265 -30.60 -4.01 20.27
C PHE A 265 -30.91 -3.08 19.08
N GLY A 266 -32.02 -3.29 18.39
CA GLY A 266 -32.44 -2.48 17.25
C GLY A 266 -31.66 -2.76 15.96
N GLU A 267 -31.81 -1.87 14.98
CA GLU A 267 -31.09 -1.95 13.69
C GLU A 267 -29.67 -1.42 13.83
N LEU A 268 -28.70 -2.15 13.28
CA LEU A 268 -27.33 -1.67 13.23
C LEU A 268 -27.23 -0.43 12.32
N PRO A 269 -26.59 0.67 12.77
CA PRO A 269 -26.56 1.93 12.02
C PRO A 269 -25.76 1.87 10.72
N ARG A 270 -24.94 0.82 10.51
CA ARG A 270 -24.16 0.63 9.27
C ARG A 270 -24.51 -0.71 8.60
N PRO A 271 -24.75 -0.73 7.28
CA PRO A 271 -24.92 -1.96 6.52
C PRO A 271 -23.70 -2.89 6.66
N CYS A 272 -23.94 -4.19 6.81
CA CYS A 272 -22.92 -5.22 6.92
C CYS A 272 -22.71 -5.92 5.57
N ASN A 273 -21.46 -6.10 5.15
CA ASN A 273 -21.14 -6.82 3.92
C ASN A 273 -21.36 -8.34 4.08
N ALA A 274 -21.89 -8.98 3.04
CA ALA A 274 -22.16 -10.42 2.94
C ALA A 274 -21.00 -11.31 3.38
N GLN A 275 -19.76 -10.89 3.14
CA GLN A 275 -18.55 -11.62 3.51
C GLN A 275 -18.39 -11.81 5.03
N TYR A 276 -19.02 -10.94 5.83
CA TYR A 276 -18.99 -10.97 7.29
C TYR A 276 -20.25 -11.59 7.89
N LEU A 277 -21.14 -12.14 7.06
CA LEU A 277 -22.39 -12.78 7.47
C LEU A 277 -22.35 -14.27 7.14
N LYS A 278 -23.01 -15.07 7.97
CA LYS A 278 -23.24 -16.50 7.74
C LYS A 278 -24.69 -16.81 8.11
N ILE A 279 -25.41 -17.60 7.30
CA ILE A 279 -26.76 -18.06 7.65
C ILE A 279 -26.71 -18.81 8.99
N TYR A 280 -27.64 -18.45 9.87
CA TYR A 280 -27.94 -19.16 11.11
C TYR A 280 -29.14 -20.07 10.86
N TYR A 281 -28.96 -21.36 11.11
CA TYR A 281 -30.05 -22.33 11.15
C TYR A 281 -30.35 -22.59 12.63
N PRO A 282 -31.58 -22.34 13.09
CA PRO A 282 -32.02 -22.64 14.45
C PRO A 282 -31.89 -24.12 14.82
#